data_AF-A0A2N8KV97-F1
#
_entry.id   AF-A0A2N8KV97-F1
#
_cell.length_a   1.000
_cell.length_b   1.000
_cell.length_c   1.000
_cell.angle_alpha   90.00
_cell.angle_beta   90.00
_cell.angle_gamma   90.00
#
_symmetry.space_group_name_H-M   'P 1'
#
loop_
_entity.id
_entity.type
_entity.pdbx_description
1 polymer ?
#
loop_
_entity_poly.entity_id
_entity_poly.type
_entity_poly.pdbx_seq_one_letter_code
_entity_poly.pdbx_strand_id
1 'polypeptide(L)'
;MDGLTTTAWKSAKAMNRIPVNVAALHEFRGFLEVCLDECIAGTAPPEWSGQYAAGRFRELLAASGQVLRMANTAAAGPGFVPQHYVQARSGRLYGQGFTLQSVPTPVRHAAMAGWYEYDISNCHYSIVSQMARKHGFCCPAIDAYLLDKDGFRRRVAAQVGITVDQAKQCLLAILYGARRNPSEHNSIPQEIGSERARSFYDMAEVATLFTELQGARRAILRNWTRSGNARLVNDFGRAVDPKQTPEQQLAHLTQGVEARALLTCVNLAPSQIVLLQHDGFVSTSPLNMDELTNRICDATGYRFSMEEVHIAAPMGRTKSNLISLLRQDPWGL
;
A
#
# COMPACT_ATOMS: atom_id res chain seq x y z
N MET A 1 -3.36 3.24 -17.98
CA MET A 1 -3.59 1.80 -17.80
C MET A 1 -4.69 1.39 -18.76
N ASP A 2 -4.42 0.45 -19.67
CA ASP A 2 -5.49 -0.19 -20.47
C ASP A 2 -6.28 -1.10 -19.54
N GLY A 3 -7.41 -0.60 -19.02
CA GLY A 3 -8.24 -1.33 -18.06
C GLY A 3 -8.91 -2.54 -18.70
N LEU A 4 -8.83 -3.70 -18.05
CA LEU A 4 -9.65 -4.86 -18.38
C LEU A 4 -11.04 -4.74 -17.73
N THR A 5 -12.00 -5.54 -18.23
CA THR A 5 -13.35 -5.62 -17.65
C THR A 5 -13.31 -6.11 -16.20
N THR A 6 -14.05 -5.46 -15.31
CA THR A 6 -14.11 -5.77 -13.86
C THR A 6 -15.03 -6.95 -13.53
N THR A 7 -15.28 -7.86 -14.49
CA THR A 7 -16.30 -8.93 -14.40
C THR A 7 -16.09 -9.89 -13.23
N ALA A 8 -14.85 -10.07 -12.75
CA ALA A 8 -14.57 -10.88 -11.57
C ALA A 8 -15.01 -10.19 -10.24
N TRP A 9 -15.21 -8.88 -10.26
CA TRP A 9 -15.50 -8.03 -9.11
C TRP A 9 -16.97 -7.59 -9.07
N LYS A 10 -17.92 -8.46 -9.44
CA LYS A 10 -19.35 -8.08 -9.47
C LYS A 10 -19.90 -7.64 -8.12
N SER A 11 -19.38 -8.21 -7.04
CA SER A 11 -19.74 -7.88 -5.65
C SER A 11 -19.23 -6.49 -5.22
N ALA A 12 -18.30 -5.90 -5.97
CA ALA A 12 -17.68 -4.60 -5.68
C ALA A 12 -18.50 -3.39 -6.13
N LYS A 13 -19.69 -3.57 -6.73
CA LYS A 13 -20.47 -2.47 -7.32
C LYS A 13 -20.81 -1.35 -6.35
N ALA A 14 -20.98 -1.67 -5.06
CA ALA A 14 -21.22 -0.69 -4.00
C ALA A 14 -20.09 0.34 -3.90
N MET A 15 -18.86 -0.03 -4.27
CA MET A 15 -17.67 0.83 -4.18
C MET A 15 -17.58 1.87 -5.31
N ASN A 16 -18.51 1.87 -6.28
CA ASN A 16 -18.56 2.94 -7.27
C ASN A 16 -19.13 4.25 -6.70
N ARG A 17 -19.74 4.19 -5.50
CA ARG A 17 -20.37 5.32 -4.83
C ARG A 17 -20.06 5.25 -3.33
N ILE A 18 -18.95 5.88 -2.94
CA ILE A 18 -18.38 5.73 -1.60
C ILE A 18 -18.95 6.81 -0.69
N PRO A 19 -19.60 6.47 0.44
CA PRO A 19 -20.00 7.47 1.40
C PRO A 19 -18.77 8.17 1.99
N VAL A 20 -18.89 9.43 2.38
CA VAL A 20 -17.82 10.13 3.10
C VAL A 20 -18.38 10.93 4.26
N ASN A 21 -17.58 11.05 5.31
CA ASN A 21 -17.88 11.89 6.46
C ASN A 21 -17.60 13.37 6.12
N VAL A 22 -18.60 14.02 5.52
CA VAL A 22 -18.51 15.43 5.10
C VAL A 22 -18.25 16.37 6.28
N ALA A 23 -18.85 16.10 7.43
CA ALA A 23 -18.64 16.90 8.64
C ALA A 23 -17.19 16.83 9.11
N ALA A 24 -16.63 15.63 9.26
CA ALA A 24 -15.22 15.44 9.63
C ALA A 24 -14.25 16.05 8.60
N LEU A 25 -14.58 16.02 7.31
CA LEU A 25 -13.79 16.71 6.28
C LEU A 25 -13.79 18.23 6.45
N HIS A 26 -14.94 18.83 6.79
CA HIS A 26 -15.01 20.27 7.07
C HIS A 26 -14.21 20.65 8.32
N GLU A 27 -14.35 19.88 9.41
CA GLU A 27 -13.56 20.09 10.64
C GLU A 27 -12.06 19.97 10.37
N PHE A 28 -11.65 18.92 9.64
CA PHE A 28 -10.26 18.70 9.26
C PHE A 28 -9.70 19.86 8.42
N ARG A 29 -10.48 20.41 7.49
CA ARG A 29 -10.08 21.57 6.71
C ARG A 29 -9.90 22.83 7.55
N GLY A 30 -10.84 23.12 8.45
CA GLY A 30 -10.72 24.26 9.35
C GLY A 30 -9.46 24.15 10.22
N PHE A 31 -9.14 22.94 10.68
CA PHE A 31 -7.87 22.67 11.37
C PHE A 31 -6.65 22.94 10.47
N LEU A 32 -6.64 22.45 9.22
CA LEU A 32 -5.54 22.69 8.28
C LEU A 32 -5.36 24.17 7.90
N GLU A 33 -6.45 24.95 7.84
CA GLU A 33 -6.42 26.39 7.59
C GLU A 33 -5.73 27.13 8.73
N VAL A 34 -6.13 26.86 9.98
CA VAL A 34 -5.44 27.39 11.18
C VAL A 34 -3.96 27.02 11.16
N CYS A 35 -3.66 25.76 10.83
CA CYS A 35 -2.29 25.28 10.71
C CYS A 35 -1.47 26.06 9.67
N LEU A 36 -2.02 26.26 8.49
CA LEU A 36 -1.35 26.98 7.42
C LEU A 36 -1.12 28.45 7.80
N ASP A 37 -2.09 29.10 8.42
CA ASP A 37 -1.99 30.50 8.87
C ASP A 37 -0.88 30.67 9.91
N GLU A 38 -0.76 29.75 10.87
CA GLU A 38 0.34 29.76 11.85
C GLU A 38 1.71 29.60 11.18
N CYS A 39 1.83 28.73 10.16
CA CYS A 39 3.08 28.57 9.41
C CYS A 39 3.44 29.85 8.64
N ILE A 40 2.47 30.53 8.05
CA ILE A 40 2.68 31.76 7.28
C ILE A 40 3.03 32.93 8.21
N ALA A 41 2.37 33.04 9.36
CA ALA A 41 2.62 34.06 10.36
C ALA A 41 3.94 33.85 11.14
N GLY A 42 4.59 32.71 10.97
CA GLY A 42 5.80 32.34 11.72
C GLY A 42 5.53 32.02 13.19
N THR A 43 4.27 31.75 13.55
CA THR A 43 3.83 31.37 14.91
C THR A 43 3.63 29.88 15.08
N ALA A 44 3.81 29.10 14.00
CA ALA A 44 3.73 27.65 14.07
C ALA A 44 4.77 27.09 15.06
N PRO A 45 4.38 26.10 15.89
CA PRO A 45 5.31 25.37 16.72
C PRO A 45 6.50 24.82 15.91
N PRO A 46 7.68 24.70 16.54
CA PRO A 46 8.91 24.33 15.85
C PRO A 46 8.78 23.04 15.02
N GLU A 47 8.00 22.05 15.47
CA GLU A 47 7.85 20.74 14.84
C GLU A 47 7.24 20.80 13.43
N TRP A 48 6.61 21.91 13.06
CA TRP A 48 5.90 22.09 11.79
C TRP A 48 6.02 23.52 11.27
N SER A 49 7.06 24.21 11.72
CA SER A 49 7.49 25.49 11.17
C SER A 49 8.21 25.31 9.83
N GLY A 50 8.12 26.33 8.97
CA GLY A 50 8.87 26.39 7.71
C GLY A 50 8.07 26.05 6.45
N GLN A 51 8.75 26.23 5.30
CA GLN A 51 8.12 26.21 3.98
C GLN A 51 7.56 24.83 3.59
N TYR A 52 8.23 23.76 4.03
CA TYR A 52 7.78 22.39 3.75
C TYR A 52 6.41 22.10 4.35
N ALA A 53 6.23 22.38 5.64
CA ALA A 53 4.96 22.15 6.34
C ALA A 53 3.83 22.99 5.74
N ALA A 54 4.08 24.27 5.46
CA ALA A 54 3.11 25.13 4.76
C ALA A 54 2.73 24.57 3.38
N GLY A 55 3.70 24.06 2.62
CA GLY A 55 3.45 23.38 1.34
C GLY A 55 2.53 22.16 1.50
N ARG A 56 2.82 21.31 2.50
CA ARG A 56 2.03 20.11 2.79
C ARG A 56 0.60 20.45 3.20
N PHE A 57 0.37 21.45 4.07
CA PHE A 57 -1.00 21.84 4.43
C PHE A 57 -1.80 22.37 3.24
N ARG A 58 -1.17 23.13 2.33
CA ARG A 58 -1.83 23.56 1.07
C ARG A 58 -2.23 22.37 0.22
N GLU A 59 -1.37 21.35 0.11
CA GLU A 59 -1.67 20.12 -0.63
C GLU A 59 -2.87 19.37 0.00
N LEU A 60 -2.88 19.19 1.32
CA LEU A 60 -3.98 18.54 2.04
C LEU A 60 -5.28 19.34 1.93
N LEU A 61 -5.22 20.67 1.96
CA LEU A 61 -6.37 21.56 1.71
C LEU A 61 -6.88 21.45 0.27
N ALA A 62 -6.01 21.36 -0.73
CA ALA A 62 -6.43 21.18 -2.11
C ALA A 62 -7.13 19.82 -2.30
N ALA A 63 -6.51 18.74 -1.79
CA ALA A 63 -7.04 17.38 -1.89
C ALA A 63 -8.39 17.22 -1.15
N SER A 64 -8.49 17.68 0.10
CA SER A 64 -9.76 17.64 0.86
C SER A 64 -10.87 18.46 0.19
N GLY A 65 -10.53 19.61 -0.41
CA GLY A 65 -11.48 20.43 -1.16
C GLY A 65 -11.99 19.72 -2.40
N GLN A 66 -11.13 18.95 -3.07
CA GLN A 66 -11.53 18.13 -4.20
C GLN A 66 -12.47 16.98 -3.79
N VAL A 67 -12.19 16.31 -2.67
CA VAL A 67 -13.10 15.29 -2.10
C VAL A 67 -14.48 15.88 -1.80
N LEU A 68 -14.55 17.05 -1.15
CA LEU A 68 -15.82 17.72 -0.86
C LEU A 68 -16.59 18.11 -2.13
N ARG A 69 -15.91 18.61 -3.17
CA ARG A 69 -16.56 18.89 -4.47
C ARG A 69 -17.15 17.63 -5.08
N MET A 70 -16.43 16.51 -5.04
CA MET A 70 -16.91 15.22 -5.55
C MET A 70 -18.10 14.70 -4.74
N ALA A 71 -18.07 14.89 -3.42
CA ALA A 71 -19.13 14.52 -2.48
C ALA A 71 -20.43 15.31 -2.66
N ASN A 72 -20.45 16.33 -3.51
CA ASN A 72 -21.62 17.16 -3.79
C ASN A 72 -22.03 17.15 -5.27
N THR A 73 -21.59 16.14 -6.03
CA THR A 73 -21.95 16.01 -7.45
C THR A 73 -23.32 15.38 -7.62
N ALA A 74 -24.08 15.81 -8.63
CA ALA A 74 -25.37 15.20 -8.97
C ALA A 74 -25.25 13.70 -9.33
N ALA A 75 -24.08 13.28 -9.86
CA ALA A 75 -23.83 11.91 -10.28
C ALA A 75 -23.75 10.91 -9.10
N ALA A 76 -23.21 11.33 -7.95
CA ALA A 76 -23.10 10.49 -6.76
C ALA A 76 -24.15 10.85 -5.68
N GLY A 77 -24.70 12.06 -5.73
CA GLY A 77 -25.57 12.60 -4.70
C GLY A 77 -24.80 13.10 -3.46
N PRO A 78 -25.46 13.90 -2.59
CA PRO A 78 -24.81 14.51 -1.44
C PRO A 78 -24.21 13.46 -0.48
N GLY A 79 -22.97 13.67 -0.08
CA GLY A 79 -22.24 12.82 0.86
C GLY A 79 -21.57 11.59 0.23
N PHE A 80 -21.53 11.49 -1.11
CA PHE A 80 -20.92 10.35 -1.79
C PHE A 80 -19.90 10.78 -2.84
N VAL A 81 -18.74 10.12 -2.83
CA VAL A 81 -17.70 10.28 -3.85
C VAL A 81 -17.88 9.19 -4.91
N PRO A 82 -18.06 9.55 -6.20
CA PRO A 82 -18.07 8.56 -7.27
C PRO A 82 -16.65 8.03 -7.48
N GLN A 83 -16.52 6.70 -7.65
CA GLN A 83 -15.28 6.06 -8.02
C GLN A 83 -15.49 5.12 -9.20
N HIS A 84 -14.57 5.19 -10.16
CA HIS A 84 -14.52 4.26 -11.27
C HIS A 84 -13.32 3.36 -11.09
N TYR A 85 -13.57 2.06 -10.98
CA TYR A 85 -12.51 1.06 -10.88
C TYR A 85 -12.21 0.43 -12.22
N VAL A 86 -10.91 0.29 -12.52
CA VAL A 86 -10.39 -0.53 -13.62
C VAL A 86 -9.62 -1.70 -13.06
N GLN A 87 -9.67 -2.83 -13.76
CA GLN A 87 -8.89 -3.99 -13.39
C GLN A 87 -7.53 -3.96 -14.09
N ALA A 88 -6.44 -4.04 -13.31
CA ALA A 88 -5.10 -4.22 -13.85
C ALA A 88 -4.87 -5.64 -14.37
N ARG A 89 -3.79 -5.83 -15.14
CA ARG A 89 -3.41 -7.13 -15.70
C ARG A 89 -3.18 -8.21 -14.64
N SER A 90 -2.73 -7.85 -13.45
CA SER A 90 -2.57 -8.78 -12.32
C SER A 90 -3.88 -9.17 -11.64
N GLY A 91 -4.97 -8.45 -11.92
CA GLY A 91 -6.30 -8.73 -11.38
C GLY A 91 -6.75 -7.76 -10.29
N ARG A 92 -5.85 -6.94 -9.75
CA ARG A 92 -6.15 -5.88 -8.78
C ARG A 92 -7.06 -4.80 -9.37
N LEU A 93 -7.86 -4.16 -8.51
CA LEU A 93 -8.64 -2.99 -8.87
C LEU A 93 -7.87 -1.71 -8.55
N TYR A 94 -7.94 -0.76 -9.48
CA TYR A 94 -7.38 0.58 -9.33
C TYR A 94 -8.45 1.61 -9.65
N GLY A 95 -8.56 2.62 -8.79
CA GLY A 95 -9.32 3.82 -9.10
C GLY A 95 -8.77 4.52 -10.34
N GLN A 96 -9.66 5.00 -11.21
CA GLN A 96 -9.32 5.80 -12.38
C GLN A 96 -9.57 7.29 -12.12
N GLY A 97 -8.58 8.12 -12.39
CA GLY A 97 -8.64 9.57 -12.15
C GLY A 97 -8.35 9.91 -10.69
N PHE A 98 -8.96 10.98 -10.18
CA PHE A 98 -8.86 11.32 -8.77
C PHE A 98 -9.79 10.41 -7.96
N THR A 99 -9.22 9.65 -7.02
CA THR A 99 -9.98 8.67 -6.26
C THR A 99 -9.57 8.66 -4.80
N LEU A 100 -10.46 8.19 -3.92
CA LEU A 100 -10.12 8.01 -2.51
C LEU A 100 -8.98 6.98 -2.30
N GLN A 101 -8.65 6.15 -3.30
CA GLN A 101 -7.49 5.26 -3.25
C GLN A 101 -6.16 6.01 -3.37
N SER A 102 -6.14 7.17 -4.02
CA SER A 102 -4.92 7.94 -4.34
C SER A 102 -4.79 9.26 -3.58
N VAL A 103 -5.80 9.66 -2.79
CA VAL A 103 -5.68 10.86 -1.95
C VAL A 103 -4.74 10.62 -0.77
N PRO A 104 -4.08 11.66 -0.24
CA PRO A 104 -3.25 11.53 0.94
C PRO A 104 -3.99 10.87 2.10
N THR A 105 -3.28 10.00 2.84
CA THR A 105 -3.82 9.25 3.97
C THR A 105 -4.58 10.13 4.98
N PRO A 106 -4.07 11.32 5.38
CA PRO A 106 -4.81 12.19 6.30
C PRO A 106 -6.18 12.65 5.78
N VAL A 107 -6.26 12.94 4.47
CA VAL A 107 -7.52 13.34 3.82
C VAL A 107 -8.49 12.17 3.75
N ARG A 108 -7.98 10.98 3.41
CA ARG A 108 -8.76 9.73 3.41
C ARG A 108 -9.30 9.40 4.79
N HIS A 109 -8.46 9.50 5.82
CA HIS A 109 -8.85 9.28 7.22
C HIS A 109 -9.91 10.27 7.68
N ALA A 110 -9.80 11.55 7.31
CA ALA A 110 -10.88 12.51 7.57
C ALA A 110 -12.18 12.16 6.83
N ALA A 111 -12.08 11.79 5.54
CA ALA A 111 -13.22 11.37 4.73
C ALA A 111 -13.93 10.11 5.23
N MET A 112 -13.24 9.26 5.98
CA MET A 112 -13.72 7.95 6.42
C MET A 112 -13.72 7.83 7.96
N ALA A 113 -13.71 8.97 8.67
CA ALA A 113 -13.68 8.98 10.12
C ALA A 113 -14.90 8.25 10.72
N GLY A 114 -14.65 7.35 11.66
CA GLY A 114 -15.62 6.46 12.29
C GLY A 114 -15.75 5.07 11.65
N TRP A 115 -14.95 4.78 10.62
CA TRP A 115 -14.93 3.48 9.93
C TRP A 115 -13.68 2.67 10.29
N TYR A 116 -13.50 1.52 9.65
CA TYR A 116 -12.45 0.55 9.98
C TYR A 116 -11.61 0.26 8.74
N GLU A 117 -10.31 0.55 8.81
CA GLU A 117 -9.30 0.22 7.79
C GLU A 117 -8.65 -1.12 8.13
N TYR A 118 -8.55 -1.99 7.13
CA TYR A 118 -7.93 -3.30 7.24
C TYR A 118 -6.75 -3.36 6.26
N ASP A 119 -5.59 -3.76 6.76
CA ASP A 119 -4.38 -3.95 5.94
C ASP A 119 -3.88 -5.40 6.04
N ILE A 120 -3.55 -6.01 4.90
CA ILE A 120 -2.91 -7.33 4.85
C ILE A 120 -1.41 -7.14 5.05
N SER A 121 -0.96 -7.27 6.30
CA SER A 121 0.41 -6.92 6.68
C SER A 121 1.49 -7.66 5.88
N ASN A 122 2.42 -6.90 5.30
CA ASN A 122 3.64 -7.41 4.66
C ASN A 122 3.39 -8.55 3.65
N CYS A 123 2.30 -8.42 2.91
CA CYS A 123 1.78 -9.47 2.03
C CYS A 123 2.85 -9.98 1.06
N HIS A 124 3.67 -9.12 0.45
CA HIS A 124 4.61 -9.56 -0.60
C HIS A 124 5.73 -10.46 -0.08
N TYR A 125 6.41 -10.10 1.01
CA TYR A 125 7.46 -10.96 1.58
C TYR A 125 6.87 -12.27 2.10
N SER A 126 5.70 -12.22 2.73
CA SER A 126 4.99 -13.40 3.22
C SER A 126 4.58 -14.33 2.08
N ILE A 127 4.02 -13.78 1.00
CA ILE A 127 3.64 -14.53 -0.20
C ILE A 127 4.87 -15.15 -0.85
N VAL A 128 5.96 -14.41 -1.03
CA VAL A 128 7.18 -14.93 -1.66
C VAL A 128 7.78 -16.08 -0.84
N SER A 129 7.87 -15.94 0.49
CA SER A 129 8.35 -17.03 1.36
C SER A 129 7.47 -18.28 1.25
N GLN A 130 6.14 -18.12 1.31
CA GLN A 130 5.21 -19.24 1.20
C GLN A 130 5.22 -19.88 -0.21
N MET A 131 5.31 -19.09 -1.27
CA MET A 131 5.46 -19.59 -2.65
C MET A 131 6.76 -20.37 -2.83
N ALA A 132 7.88 -19.83 -2.33
CA ALA A 132 9.18 -20.50 -2.41
C ALA A 132 9.15 -21.85 -1.68
N ARG A 133 8.55 -21.88 -0.48
CA ARG A 133 8.39 -23.10 0.32
C ARG A 133 7.54 -24.15 -0.40
N LYS A 134 6.44 -23.75 -1.07
CA LYS A 134 5.63 -24.65 -1.93
C LYS A 134 6.45 -25.26 -3.07
N HIS A 135 7.52 -24.60 -3.50
CA HIS A 135 8.46 -25.08 -4.53
C HIS A 135 9.77 -25.62 -3.96
N GLY A 136 9.81 -25.99 -2.68
CA GLY A 136 10.95 -26.66 -2.04
C GLY A 136 12.14 -25.75 -1.74
N PHE A 137 11.95 -24.43 -1.74
CA PHE A 137 13.00 -23.47 -1.38
C PHE A 137 12.67 -22.81 -0.04
N CYS A 138 13.56 -22.99 0.95
CA CYS A 138 13.42 -22.38 2.27
C CYS A 138 14.00 -20.97 2.30
N CYS A 139 13.32 -20.06 3.01
CA CYS A 139 13.66 -18.65 3.07
C CYS A 139 13.92 -18.18 4.52
N PRO A 140 14.98 -18.65 5.21
CA PRO A 140 15.22 -18.31 6.61
C PRO A 140 15.46 -16.83 6.88
N ALA A 141 16.14 -16.08 6.00
CA ALA A 141 16.38 -14.65 6.19
C ALA A 141 15.12 -13.82 5.96
N ILE A 142 14.29 -14.20 4.97
CA ILE A 142 12.97 -13.59 4.77
C ILE A 142 12.07 -13.91 5.96
N ASP A 143 12.05 -15.16 6.42
CA ASP A 143 11.25 -15.58 7.57
C ASP A 143 11.66 -14.83 8.85
N ALA A 144 12.97 -14.64 9.08
CA ALA A 144 13.48 -13.83 10.19
C ALA A 144 13.08 -12.34 10.06
N TYR A 145 13.12 -11.78 8.85
CA TYR A 145 12.63 -10.41 8.60
C TYR A 145 11.13 -10.29 8.85
N LEU A 146 10.32 -11.30 8.49
CA LEU A 146 8.87 -11.30 8.74
C LEU A 146 8.53 -11.33 10.24
N LEU A 147 9.35 -12.01 11.05
CA LEU A 147 9.18 -12.12 12.50
C LEU A 147 9.44 -10.80 13.25
N ASP A 148 10.44 -10.00 12.82
CA ASP A 148 10.80 -8.72 13.45
C ASP A 148 11.09 -7.63 12.39
N LYS A 149 10.06 -7.28 11.60
CA LYS A 149 10.18 -6.31 10.50
C LYS A 149 10.64 -4.94 11.00
N ASP A 150 10.08 -4.48 12.12
CA ASP A 150 10.34 -3.14 12.63
C ASP A 150 11.68 -3.03 13.34
N GLY A 151 12.10 -4.07 14.08
CA GLY A 151 13.44 -4.13 14.63
C GLY A 151 14.50 -4.22 13.53
N PHE A 152 14.25 -5.01 12.47
CA PHE A 152 15.16 -5.07 11.31
C PHE A 152 15.31 -3.70 10.64
N ARG A 153 14.20 -3.01 10.36
CA ARG A 153 14.23 -1.66 9.76
C ARG A 153 14.96 -0.64 10.64
N ARG A 154 14.77 -0.69 11.97
CA ARG A 154 15.49 0.16 12.93
C ARG A 154 16.99 -0.12 12.92
N ARG A 155 17.40 -1.39 12.87
CA ARG A 155 18.82 -1.78 12.78
C ARG A 155 19.46 -1.26 11.50
N VAL A 156 18.81 -1.48 10.35
CA VAL A 156 19.26 -0.93 9.04
C VAL A 156 19.37 0.58 9.09
N ALA A 157 18.34 1.27 9.60
CA ALA A 157 18.32 2.73 9.69
C ALA A 157 19.49 3.26 10.53
N ALA A 158 19.73 2.68 11.70
CA ALA A 158 20.81 3.07 12.59
C ALA A 158 22.20 2.80 11.98
N GLN A 159 22.41 1.63 11.37
CA GLN A 159 23.71 1.23 10.83
C GLN A 159 24.08 2.02 9.56
N VAL A 160 23.11 2.34 8.72
CA VAL A 160 23.33 3.06 7.45
C VAL A 160 23.27 4.58 7.64
N GLY A 161 22.67 5.07 8.73
CA GLY A 161 22.45 6.49 8.96
C GLY A 161 21.34 7.06 8.07
N ILE A 162 20.22 6.33 7.97
CA ILE A 162 19.00 6.72 7.24
C ILE A 162 17.78 6.68 8.15
N THR A 163 16.65 7.18 7.67
CA THR A 163 15.38 7.03 8.40
C THR A 163 14.83 5.61 8.32
N VAL A 164 13.99 5.22 9.29
CA VAL A 164 13.28 3.93 9.27
C VAL A 164 12.39 3.80 8.02
N ASP A 165 11.84 4.91 7.53
CA ASP A 165 11.02 4.93 6.32
C ASP A 165 11.88 4.66 5.07
N GLN A 166 13.02 5.34 4.93
CA GLN A 166 13.99 5.04 3.87
C GLN A 166 14.45 3.58 3.91
N ALA A 167 14.71 3.02 5.10
CA ALA A 167 15.04 1.61 5.24
C ALA A 167 13.91 0.70 4.73
N LYS A 168 12.64 1.02 5.04
CA LYS A 168 11.47 0.33 4.50
C LYS A 168 11.42 0.42 2.98
N GLN A 169 11.62 1.61 2.40
CA GLN A 169 11.61 1.81 0.94
C GLN A 169 12.71 1.01 0.25
N CYS A 170 13.94 1.04 0.78
CA CYS A 170 15.05 0.27 0.24
C CYS A 170 14.74 -1.24 0.26
N LEU A 171 14.21 -1.78 1.37
CA LEU A 171 13.86 -3.20 1.47
C LEU A 171 12.74 -3.58 0.48
N LEU A 172 11.69 -2.77 0.36
CA LEU A 172 10.66 -2.97 -0.66
C LEU A 172 11.24 -2.94 -2.08
N ALA A 173 12.18 -2.03 -2.37
CA ALA A 173 12.84 -1.97 -3.65
C ALA A 173 13.61 -3.27 -3.96
N ILE A 174 14.23 -3.92 -2.97
CA ILE A 174 14.88 -5.23 -3.16
C ILE A 174 13.88 -6.29 -3.62
N LEU A 175 12.71 -6.35 -2.96
CA LEU A 175 11.66 -7.31 -3.29
C LEU A 175 11.15 -7.12 -4.74
N TYR A 176 11.05 -5.87 -5.18
CA TYR A 176 10.72 -5.52 -6.57
C TYR A 176 11.92 -5.58 -7.53
N GLY A 177 13.08 -6.03 -7.02
CA GLY A 177 14.25 -6.39 -7.81
C GLY A 177 15.20 -5.25 -8.16
N ALA A 178 15.26 -4.23 -7.31
CA ALA A 178 16.39 -3.31 -7.28
C ALA A 178 17.70 -4.12 -7.23
N ARG A 179 18.71 -3.66 -7.96
CA ARG A 179 20.02 -4.32 -8.04
C ARG A 179 20.96 -3.76 -6.98
N ARG A 180 21.91 -4.58 -6.49
CA ARG A 180 23.03 -4.14 -5.66
C ARG A 180 24.02 -3.33 -6.51
N ASN A 181 23.64 -2.12 -6.87
CA ASN A 181 24.44 -1.21 -7.68
C ASN A 181 24.30 0.20 -7.12
N PRO A 182 25.41 0.86 -6.73
CA PRO A 182 25.38 2.19 -6.14
C PRO A 182 25.20 3.33 -7.17
N SER A 183 24.95 3.04 -8.44
CA SER A 183 24.66 4.05 -9.45
C SER A 183 23.39 4.83 -9.13
N GLU A 184 23.47 6.15 -9.24
CA GLU A 184 22.40 7.14 -8.97
C GLU A 184 21.17 7.01 -9.89
N HIS A 185 21.25 6.16 -10.91
CA HIS A 185 20.10 5.85 -11.76
C HIS A 185 19.23 4.72 -11.19
N ASN A 186 19.65 4.08 -10.09
CA ASN A 186 18.89 3.02 -9.43
C ASN A 186 18.05 3.58 -8.27
N SER A 187 16.91 2.94 -8.01
CA SER A 187 15.94 3.40 -6.99
C SER A 187 16.50 3.55 -5.58
N ILE A 188 17.37 2.64 -5.15
CA ILE A 188 17.96 2.70 -3.80
C ILE A 188 18.92 3.90 -3.65
N PRO A 189 19.94 4.09 -4.51
CA PRO A 189 20.77 5.30 -4.50
C PRO A 189 19.99 6.61 -4.66
N GLN A 190 18.89 6.62 -5.41
CA GLN A 190 18.02 7.81 -5.50
C GLN A 190 17.35 8.15 -4.16
N GLU A 191 16.99 7.13 -3.37
CA GLU A 191 16.31 7.28 -2.09
C GLU A 191 17.27 7.71 -0.95
N ILE A 192 18.49 7.14 -0.92
CA ILE A 192 19.41 7.32 0.23
C ILE A 192 20.79 7.89 -0.11
N GLY A 193 21.10 8.08 -1.39
CA GLY A 193 22.41 8.50 -1.90
C GLY A 193 23.37 7.32 -2.09
N SER A 194 24.31 7.50 -3.03
CA SER A 194 25.26 6.47 -3.47
C SER A 194 26.14 5.89 -2.35
N GLU A 195 26.61 6.75 -1.43
CA GLU A 195 27.46 6.32 -0.31
C GLU A 195 26.69 5.43 0.67
N ARG A 196 25.51 5.90 1.13
CA ARG A 196 24.65 5.12 2.02
C ARG A 196 24.15 3.84 1.36
N ALA A 197 23.92 3.85 0.05
CA ALA A 197 23.57 2.65 -0.70
C ALA A 197 24.68 1.58 -0.64
N ARG A 198 25.96 1.96 -0.70
CA ARG A 198 27.08 1.01 -0.50
C ARG A 198 27.01 0.40 0.91
N SER A 199 26.91 1.24 1.95
CA SER A 199 26.79 0.77 3.33
C SER A 199 25.59 -0.16 3.54
N PHE A 200 24.44 0.16 2.93
CA PHE A 200 23.25 -0.70 2.93
C PHE A 200 23.51 -2.05 2.26
N TYR A 201 24.20 -2.07 1.11
CA TYR A 201 24.53 -3.32 0.42
C TYR A 201 25.58 -4.15 1.14
N ASP A 202 26.45 -3.55 1.95
CA ASP A 202 27.53 -4.23 2.67
C ASP A 202 27.06 -4.87 3.99
N MET A 203 25.85 -4.52 4.47
CA MET A 203 25.23 -5.21 5.61
C MET A 203 25.01 -6.69 5.29
N ALA A 204 25.59 -7.58 6.10
CA ALA A 204 25.50 -9.03 5.92
C ALA A 204 24.04 -9.52 5.86
N GLU A 205 23.18 -9.00 6.73
CA GLU A 205 21.76 -9.37 6.77
C GLU A 205 21.03 -8.97 5.48
N VAL A 206 21.33 -7.78 4.94
CA VAL A 206 20.76 -7.30 3.67
C VAL A 206 21.29 -8.13 2.50
N ALA A 207 22.59 -8.42 2.46
CA ALA A 207 23.20 -9.26 1.42
C ALA A 207 22.62 -10.69 1.39
N THR A 208 22.37 -11.28 2.56
CA THR A 208 21.68 -12.56 2.69
C THR A 208 20.25 -12.47 2.17
N LEU A 209 19.50 -11.45 2.58
CA LEU A 209 18.12 -11.23 2.11
C LEU A 209 18.05 -11.09 0.58
N PHE A 210 18.98 -10.35 -0.02
CA PHE A 210 19.13 -10.26 -1.48
C PHE A 210 19.30 -11.64 -2.12
N THR A 211 20.27 -12.41 -1.63
CA THR A 211 20.63 -13.72 -2.19
C THR A 211 19.45 -14.69 -2.10
N GLU A 212 18.75 -14.66 -0.98
CA GLU A 212 17.60 -15.51 -0.73
C GLU A 212 16.40 -15.13 -1.61
N LEU A 213 16.08 -13.84 -1.77
CA LEU A 213 15.04 -13.38 -2.70
C LEU A 213 15.34 -13.79 -4.15
N GLN A 214 16.61 -13.74 -4.56
CA GLN A 214 17.03 -14.19 -5.89
C GLN A 214 16.83 -15.71 -6.06
N GLY A 215 17.17 -16.49 -5.03
CA GLY A 215 16.96 -17.94 -5.00
C GLY A 215 15.48 -18.31 -5.02
N ALA A 216 14.68 -17.70 -4.14
CA ALA A 216 13.23 -17.87 -4.04
C ALA A 216 12.56 -17.59 -5.38
N ARG A 217 12.86 -16.43 -5.98
CA ARG A 217 12.33 -16.05 -7.29
C ARG A 217 12.65 -17.06 -8.38
N ARG A 218 13.90 -17.52 -8.44
CA ARG A 218 14.33 -18.53 -9.42
C ARG A 218 13.59 -19.85 -9.22
N ALA A 219 13.44 -20.30 -7.96
CA ALA A 219 12.73 -21.52 -7.63
C ALA A 219 11.25 -21.45 -8.01
N ILE A 220 10.59 -20.34 -7.67
CA ILE A 220 9.17 -20.08 -7.99
C ILE A 220 8.98 -20.10 -9.51
N LEU A 221 9.66 -19.23 -10.26
CA LEU A 221 9.40 -19.04 -11.68
C LEU A 221 9.75 -20.26 -12.54
N ARG A 222 10.73 -21.08 -12.11
CA ARG A 222 11.10 -22.33 -12.78
C ARG A 222 10.02 -23.40 -12.62
N ASN A 223 9.44 -23.50 -11.43
CA ASN A 223 8.52 -24.58 -11.06
C ASN A 223 7.05 -24.17 -11.16
N TRP A 224 6.76 -22.92 -11.54
CA TRP A 224 5.40 -22.41 -11.66
C TRP A 224 4.68 -23.01 -12.86
N THR A 225 3.45 -23.48 -12.65
CA THR A 225 2.61 -24.05 -13.70
C THR A 225 2.30 -23.00 -14.78
N ARG A 226 2.52 -23.36 -16.04
CA ARG A 226 2.26 -22.49 -17.19
C ARG A 226 0.96 -22.91 -17.88
N SER A 227 0.26 -21.96 -18.49
CA SER A 227 -0.89 -22.26 -19.34
C SER A 227 -0.45 -22.97 -20.63
N GLY A 228 -1.41 -23.49 -21.41
CA GLY A 228 -1.13 -24.15 -22.70
C GLY A 228 -0.32 -23.31 -23.69
N ASN A 229 -0.33 -21.97 -23.55
CA ASN A 229 0.49 -21.04 -24.34
C ASN A 229 1.84 -20.70 -23.67
N ALA A 230 2.32 -21.53 -22.75
CA ALA A 230 3.54 -21.35 -21.96
C ALA A 230 3.61 -20.04 -21.14
N ARG A 231 2.46 -19.41 -20.86
CA ARG A 231 2.40 -18.16 -20.07
C ARG A 231 2.25 -18.48 -18.59
N LEU A 232 2.94 -17.74 -17.73
CA LEU A 232 2.69 -17.78 -16.29
C LEU A 232 1.32 -17.16 -16.01
N VAL A 233 0.53 -17.86 -15.21
CA VAL A 233 -0.80 -17.41 -14.78
C VAL A 233 -0.76 -17.24 -13.26
N ASN A 234 -1.22 -16.10 -12.77
CA ASN A 234 -1.27 -15.85 -11.33
C ASN A 234 -2.52 -16.46 -10.68
N ASP A 235 -2.61 -16.40 -9.36
CA ASP A 235 -3.70 -17.03 -8.60
C ASP A 235 -5.08 -16.39 -8.84
N PHE A 236 -5.12 -15.22 -9.48
CA PHE A 236 -6.34 -14.57 -9.98
C PHE A 236 -6.74 -15.04 -11.39
N GLY A 237 -6.02 -15.99 -11.98
CA GLY A 237 -6.29 -16.52 -13.32
C GLY A 237 -5.83 -15.59 -14.45
N ARG A 238 -4.92 -14.65 -14.19
CA ARG A 238 -4.42 -13.71 -15.20
C ARG A 238 -3.03 -14.09 -15.69
N ALA A 239 -2.85 -14.09 -17.01
CA ALA A 239 -1.57 -14.38 -17.64
C ALA A 239 -0.66 -13.14 -17.70
N VAL A 240 0.64 -13.35 -17.50
CA VAL A 240 1.68 -12.33 -17.69
C VAL A 240 2.26 -12.39 -19.11
N ASP A 241 2.89 -11.32 -19.57
CA ASP A 241 3.69 -11.33 -20.80
C ASP A 241 5.04 -12.04 -20.55
N PRO A 242 5.39 -13.08 -21.33
CA PRO A 242 6.68 -13.76 -21.20
C PRO A 242 7.91 -12.86 -21.34
N LYS A 243 7.78 -11.69 -22.01
CA LYS A 243 8.86 -10.71 -22.18
C LYS A 243 9.15 -9.89 -20.93
N GLN A 244 8.26 -9.92 -19.93
CA GLN A 244 8.50 -9.25 -18.66
C GLN A 244 9.69 -9.85 -17.93
N THR A 245 10.41 -9.01 -17.19
CA THR A 245 11.57 -9.47 -16.43
C THR A 245 11.14 -10.44 -15.32
N PRO A 246 12.04 -11.29 -14.79
CA PRO A 246 11.66 -12.21 -13.74
C PRO A 246 11.16 -11.50 -12.47
N GLU A 247 11.60 -10.26 -12.20
CA GLU A 247 11.07 -9.38 -11.14
C GLU A 247 9.59 -9.06 -11.38
N GLN A 248 9.27 -8.60 -12.59
CA GLN A 248 7.90 -8.25 -12.99
C GLN A 248 6.99 -9.48 -13.03
N GLN A 249 7.51 -10.63 -13.45
CA GLN A 249 6.77 -11.90 -13.42
C GLN A 249 6.44 -12.32 -11.99
N LEU A 250 7.41 -12.24 -11.06
CA LEU A 250 7.15 -12.54 -9.65
C LEU A 250 6.14 -11.56 -9.04
N ALA A 251 6.26 -10.26 -9.33
CA ALA A 251 5.28 -9.27 -8.89
C ALA A 251 3.88 -9.57 -9.43
N HIS A 252 3.75 -9.99 -10.70
CA HIS A 252 2.45 -10.39 -11.26
C HIS A 252 1.83 -11.59 -10.52
N LEU A 253 2.65 -12.55 -10.08
CA LEU A 253 2.20 -13.69 -9.28
C LEU A 253 1.72 -13.24 -7.89
N THR A 254 2.53 -12.47 -7.16
CA THR A 254 2.19 -12.00 -5.81
C THR A 254 0.94 -11.12 -5.80
N GLN A 255 0.85 -10.19 -6.76
CA GLN A 255 -0.32 -9.33 -6.95
C GLN A 255 -1.60 -10.11 -7.24
N GLY A 256 -1.49 -11.28 -7.89
CA GLY A 256 -2.63 -12.16 -8.13
C GLY A 256 -3.17 -12.79 -6.85
N VAL A 257 -2.29 -13.14 -5.91
CA VAL A 257 -2.70 -13.62 -4.58
C VAL A 257 -3.43 -12.52 -3.83
N GLU A 258 -2.90 -11.31 -3.81
CA GLU A 258 -3.54 -10.17 -3.14
C GLU A 258 -4.89 -9.83 -3.75
N ALA A 259 -4.99 -9.80 -5.08
CA ALA A 259 -6.26 -9.57 -5.75
C ALA A 259 -7.31 -10.63 -5.35
N ARG A 260 -6.88 -11.89 -5.20
CA ARG A 260 -7.77 -13.00 -4.79
C ARG A 260 -8.15 -12.89 -3.32
N ALA A 261 -7.22 -12.51 -2.44
CA ALA A 261 -7.48 -12.25 -1.04
C ALA A 261 -8.51 -11.13 -0.88
N LEU A 262 -8.29 -9.97 -1.51
CA LEU A 262 -9.22 -8.84 -1.47
C LEU A 262 -10.58 -9.17 -2.06
N LEU A 263 -10.64 -9.90 -3.18
CA LEU A 263 -11.92 -10.36 -3.74
C LEU A 263 -12.67 -11.27 -2.76
N THR A 264 -11.96 -12.12 -2.02
CA THR A 264 -12.55 -12.99 -1.00
C THR A 264 -13.19 -12.16 0.12
N CYS A 265 -12.50 -11.12 0.61
CA CYS A 265 -13.05 -10.20 1.60
C CYS A 265 -14.30 -9.49 1.08
N VAL A 266 -14.24 -8.94 -0.15
CA VAL A 266 -15.38 -8.26 -0.78
C VAL A 266 -16.58 -9.19 -0.96
N ASN A 267 -16.37 -10.47 -1.28
CA ASN A 267 -17.46 -11.43 -1.40
C ASN A 267 -18.06 -11.80 -0.04
N LEU A 268 -17.27 -11.78 1.04
CA LEU A 268 -17.75 -12.07 2.39
C LEU A 268 -18.59 -10.90 2.95
N ALA A 269 -18.19 -9.67 2.68
CA ALA A 269 -18.79 -8.46 3.24
C ALA A 269 -19.11 -7.37 2.18
N PRO A 270 -19.90 -7.69 1.13
CA PRO A 270 -20.05 -6.85 -0.07
C PRO A 270 -20.74 -5.51 0.18
N SER A 271 -21.57 -5.40 1.22
CA SER A 271 -22.26 -4.17 1.61
C SER A 271 -21.52 -3.35 2.67
N GLN A 272 -20.55 -3.96 3.36
CA GLN A 272 -19.79 -3.29 4.42
C GLN A 272 -18.49 -2.70 3.89
N ILE A 273 -17.83 -3.38 2.94
CA ILE A 273 -16.59 -2.91 2.32
C ILE A 273 -16.92 -1.86 1.26
N VAL A 274 -16.36 -0.66 1.45
CA VAL A 274 -16.72 0.55 0.68
C VAL A 274 -15.56 1.12 -0.13
N LEU A 275 -14.31 0.79 0.21
CA LEU A 275 -13.13 1.22 -0.53
C LEU A 275 -12.09 0.10 -0.57
N LEU A 276 -11.54 -0.17 -1.75
CA LEU A 276 -10.33 -0.99 -1.89
C LEU A 276 -9.08 -0.13 -1.96
N GLN A 277 -8.02 -0.63 -1.32
CA GLN A 277 -6.65 -0.15 -1.40
C GLN A 277 -5.77 -1.25 -2.00
N HIS A 278 -4.45 -1.04 -2.09
CA HIS A 278 -3.54 -1.99 -2.75
C HIS A 278 -3.48 -3.35 -2.06
N ASP A 279 -3.30 -3.33 -0.74
CA ASP A 279 -3.13 -4.45 0.17
C ASP A 279 -4.17 -4.45 1.30
N GLY A 280 -5.21 -3.61 1.17
CA GLY A 280 -6.20 -3.42 2.22
C GLY A 280 -7.56 -2.92 1.71
N PHE A 281 -8.45 -2.64 2.65
CA PHE A 281 -9.77 -2.10 2.36
C PHE A 281 -10.35 -1.35 3.57
N VAL A 282 -11.39 -0.55 3.34
CA VAL A 282 -12.15 0.10 4.40
C VAL A 282 -13.56 -0.45 4.45
N SER A 283 -14.05 -0.68 5.66
CA SER A 283 -15.42 -1.10 5.91
C SER A 283 -16.14 -0.17 6.89
N THR A 284 -17.46 -0.10 6.76
CA THR A 284 -18.34 0.78 7.55
C THR A 284 -18.61 0.27 8.97
N SER A 285 -18.23 -0.97 9.28
CA SER A 285 -18.45 -1.62 10.58
C SER A 285 -17.35 -2.66 10.84
N PRO A 286 -17.06 -3.01 12.10
CA PRO A 286 -16.07 -4.04 12.41
C PRO A 286 -16.41 -5.36 11.71
N LEU A 287 -15.38 -6.05 11.21
CA LEU A 287 -15.47 -7.36 10.57
C LEU A 287 -14.75 -8.40 11.43
N ASN A 288 -15.17 -9.66 11.32
CA ASN A 288 -14.50 -10.74 12.03
C ASN A 288 -13.16 -11.09 11.38
N MET A 289 -12.07 -10.72 12.03
CA MET A 289 -10.69 -10.92 11.55
C MET A 289 -10.32 -12.40 11.40
N ASP A 290 -10.77 -13.26 12.30
CA ASP A 290 -10.52 -14.70 12.22
C ASP A 290 -11.27 -15.30 11.03
N GLU A 291 -12.50 -14.89 10.79
CA GLU A 291 -13.27 -15.34 9.64
C GLU A 291 -12.63 -14.88 8.31
N LEU A 292 -12.23 -13.61 8.24
CA LEU A 292 -11.54 -13.05 7.08
C LEU A 292 -10.25 -13.81 6.77
N THR A 293 -9.36 -13.95 7.76
CA THR A 293 -8.07 -14.62 7.58
C THR A 293 -8.23 -16.10 7.24
N ASN A 294 -9.18 -16.81 7.85
CA ASN A 294 -9.50 -18.19 7.50
C ASN A 294 -10.04 -18.31 6.08
N ARG A 295 -10.97 -17.44 5.67
CA ARG A 295 -11.50 -17.47 4.29
C ARG A 295 -10.49 -17.10 3.23
N ILE A 296 -9.62 -16.14 3.50
CA ILE A 296 -8.49 -15.84 2.61
C ILE A 296 -7.58 -17.07 2.52
N CYS A 297 -7.28 -17.74 3.63
CA CYS A 297 -6.46 -18.94 3.64
C CYS A 297 -7.09 -20.07 2.82
N ASP A 298 -8.39 -20.34 3.00
CA ASP A 298 -9.13 -21.34 2.21
C ASP A 298 -9.11 -21.00 0.72
N ALA A 299 -9.35 -19.72 0.40
CA ALA A 299 -9.47 -19.29 -0.99
C ALA A 299 -8.14 -19.25 -1.72
N THR A 300 -7.06 -18.82 -1.06
CA THR A 300 -5.76 -18.57 -1.70
C THR A 300 -4.73 -19.66 -1.42
N GLY A 301 -4.89 -20.43 -0.34
CA GLY A 301 -3.88 -21.35 0.17
C GLY A 301 -2.66 -20.67 0.77
N TYR A 302 -2.77 -19.40 1.18
CA TYR A 302 -1.72 -18.65 1.89
C TYR A 302 -2.26 -18.09 3.19
N ARG A 303 -1.41 -18.09 4.23
CA ARG A 303 -1.74 -17.49 5.52
C ARG A 303 -1.31 -16.03 5.54
N PHE A 304 -2.21 -15.18 6.00
CA PHE A 304 -1.97 -13.76 6.16
C PHE A 304 -2.29 -13.34 7.60
N SER A 305 -1.53 -12.35 8.08
CA SER A 305 -1.93 -11.52 9.20
C SER A 305 -2.64 -10.30 8.66
N MET A 306 -3.60 -9.78 9.41
CA MET A 306 -4.29 -8.53 9.09
C MET A 306 -4.21 -7.58 10.28
N GLU A 307 -4.09 -6.29 9.99
CA GLU A 307 -4.14 -5.21 10.97
C GLU A 307 -5.47 -4.46 10.80
N GLU A 308 -6.13 -4.11 11.90
CA GLU A 308 -7.35 -3.29 11.91
C GLU A 308 -7.04 -1.95 12.59
N VAL A 309 -7.52 -0.86 11.97
CA VAL A 309 -7.42 0.49 12.52
C VAL A 309 -8.79 1.14 12.47
N HIS A 310 -9.30 1.56 13.64
CA HIS A 310 -10.45 2.45 13.70
C HIS A 310 -10.03 3.85 13.26
N ILE A 311 -10.62 4.32 12.17
CA ILE A 311 -10.23 5.54 11.48
C ILE A 311 -10.73 6.76 12.27
N ALA A 312 -9.80 7.62 12.66
CA ALA A 312 -10.09 8.94 13.19
C ALA A 312 -9.52 10.00 12.25
N ALA A 313 -10.21 11.14 12.12
CA ALA A 313 -9.64 12.29 11.44
C ALA A 313 -8.39 12.75 12.23
N PRO A 314 -7.22 12.94 11.57
CA PRO A 314 -5.97 13.29 12.25
C PRO A 314 -5.96 14.78 12.63
N MET A 315 -6.77 15.11 13.63
CA MET A 315 -6.98 16.46 14.15
C MET A 315 -6.24 16.66 15.47
N GLY A 316 -5.72 17.86 15.71
CA GLY A 316 -5.03 18.22 16.96
C GLY A 316 -3.51 18.04 16.92
N ARG A 317 -2.85 18.52 17.98
CA ARG A 317 -1.39 18.75 18.04
C ARG A 317 -0.59 17.60 18.65
N THR A 318 -1.10 16.37 18.61
CA THR A 318 -0.35 15.23 19.13
C THR A 318 0.81 14.90 18.19
N LYS A 319 1.91 14.38 18.74
CA LYS A 319 3.08 13.97 17.94
C LYS A 319 2.71 12.96 16.86
N SER A 320 1.78 12.04 17.12
CA SER A 320 1.29 11.05 16.15
C SER A 320 0.56 11.71 14.97
N ASN A 321 -0.30 12.70 15.24
CA ASN A 321 -1.05 13.40 14.20
C ASN A 321 -0.12 14.26 13.36
N LEU A 322 0.84 14.92 13.98
CA LEU A 322 1.86 15.70 13.28
C LEU A 322 2.70 14.83 12.33
N ILE A 323 3.14 13.65 12.80
CA ILE A 323 3.83 12.69 11.94
C ILE A 323 2.93 12.28 10.78
N SER A 324 1.66 11.95 11.02
CA SER A 324 0.72 11.57 9.96
C SER A 324 0.54 12.67 8.89
N LEU A 325 0.40 13.93 9.30
CA LEU A 325 0.15 15.06 8.40
C LEU A 325 1.36 15.42 7.53
N LEU A 326 2.54 15.40 8.12
CA LEU A 326 3.78 15.86 7.48
C LEU A 326 4.54 14.75 6.77
N ARG A 327 4.15 13.49 6.97
CA ARG A 327 4.70 12.36 6.22
C ARG A 327 4.31 12.49 4.75
N GLN A 328 5.30 12.35 3.87
CA GLN A 328 5.03 12.11 2.46
C GLN A 328 4.43 10.70 2.34
N ASP A 329 3.26 10.59 1.73
CA ASP A 329 2.81 9.28 1.27
C ASP A 329 3.77 8.88 0.13
N PRO A 330 4.49 7.75 0.21
CA PRO A 330 5.45 7.33 -0.81
C PRO A 330 4.78 6.95 -2.14
N TRP A 331 3.46 6.98 -2.21
CA TRP A 331 2.65 6.67 -3.38
C TRP A 331 1.89 7.92 -3.85
N GLY A 332 2.64 8.99 -4.12
CA GLY A 332 2.18 10.08 -4.97
C GLY A 332 2.22 9.66 -6.45
N LEU A 333 1.39 8.67 -6.82
CA LEU A 333 1.07 8.32 -8.21
C LEU A 333 -0.38 7.85 -8.34
#